data_AF-A0A960H489-F1
#
_entry.id   AF-A0A960H489-F1
#
_cell.length_a   1.000
_cell.length_b   1.000
_cell.length_c   1.000
_cell.angle_alpha   90.00
_cell.angle_beta   90.00
_cell.angle_gamma   90.00
#
_symmetry.space_group_name_H-M   'P 1'
#
loop_
_entity.id
_entity.type
_entity.pdbx_description
1 polymer ?
#
loop_
_entity_poly.entity_id
_entity_poly.type
_entity_poly.pdbx_seq_one_letter_code
_entity_poly.pdbx_strand_id
1 'polypeptide(L)' 'MARTRKLFAALTRRGPNKVLRGDLAFAGIPGVVYTPESGFNLPGVAFGHDWLTDVGHYHRTLEHLASWGIVAAAPDTER' A
#
# COMPACT_ATOMS: atom_id res chain seq x y z
N MET A 1 -16.45 -16.57 -15.52
CA MET A 1 -15.34 -16.17 -14.63
C MET A 1 -14.12 -15.79 -15.47
N ALA A 2 -13.33 -14.81 -15.02
CA ALA A 2 -12.08 -14.46 -15.71
C ALA A 2 -11.06 -15.59 -15.58
N ARG A 3 -10.33 -15.91 -16.65
CA ARG A 3 -9.25 -16.91 -16.63
C ARG A 3 -8.09 -16.41 -15.77
N THR A 4 -7.52 -17.25 -14.91
CA THR A 4 -6.45 -16.88 -13.95
C THR A 4 -5.29 -16.10 -14.59
N ARG A 5 -4.84 -16.51 -15.79
CA ARG A 5 -3.79 -15.81 -16.54
C ARG A 5 -4.14 -14.34 -16.85
N LYS A 6 -5.42 -14.05 -17.13
CA LYS A 6 -5.90 -12.68 -17.39
C LYS A 6 -5.89 -11.85 -16.10
N LEU A 7 -6.28 -12.45 -14.98
CA LEU A 7 -6.23 -11.78 -13.66
C LEU A 7 -4.80 -11.49 -13.25
N PHE A 8 -3.90 -12.47 -13.38
CA PHE A 8 -2.48 -12.28 -13.11
C PHE A 8 -1.88 -11.16 -13.96
N ALA A 9 -2.16 -11.13 -15.26
CA ALA A 9 -1.68 -10.08 -16.16
C ALA A 9 -2.24 -8.69 -15.82
N ALA A 10 -3.40 -8.59 -15.16
CA ALA A 10 -3.91 -7.32 -14.65
C ALA A 10 -3.12 -6.89 -13.41
N LEU A 11 -2.88 -7.81 -12.47
CA LEU A 11 -2.15 -7.55 -11.23
C LEU A 11 -0.68 -7.17 -11.45
N THR A 12 -0.09 -7.38 -12.63
CA THR A 12 1.26 -6.84 -12.91
C THR A 12 1.25 -5.32 -13.14
N ARG A 13 0.07 -4.70 -13.23
CA ARG A 13 -0.13 -3.26 -13.45
C ARG A 13 -0.81 -2.62 -12.25
N ARG A 14 -0.69 -1.30 -12.15
CA ARG A 14 -1.44 -0.48 -11.19
C ARG A 14 -2.93 -0.78 -11.31
N GLY A 15 -3.58 -0.97 -10.17
CA GLY A 15 -5.01 -1.19 -10.06
C GLY A 15 -5.83 0.07 -10.38
N PRO A 16 -7.15 -0.07 -10.41
CA PRO A 16 -8.06 0.98 -10.91
C PRO A 16 -8.23 2.15 -9.93
N ASN A 17 -7.85 2.01 -8.66
CA ASN A 17 -8.07 3.05 -7.68
C ASN A 17 -6.96 4.11 -7.76
N LYS A 18 -7.33 5.38 -7.75
CA LYS A 18 -6.39 6.45 -7.42
C LYS A 18 -5.97 6.30 -5.95
N VAL A 19 -4.71 6.61 -5.67
CA VAL A 19 -4.09 6.36 -4.36
C VAL A 19 -3.75 7.68 -3.72
N LEU A 20 -4.00 7.78 -2.41
CA LEU A 20 -3.56 8.86 -1.55
C LEU A 20 -2.43 8.35 -0.66
N ARG A 21 -1.47 9.23 -0.36
CA ARG A 21 -0.38 8.98 0.58
C ARG A 21 -0.54 9.90 1.78
N GLY A 22 -0.55 9.33 2.97
CA GLY A 22 -0.57 10.04 4.25
C GLY A 22 0.66 9.73 5.10
N ASP A 23 0.86 10.55 6.11
CA ASP A 23 1.87 10.36 7.16
C ASP A 23 1.22 9.60 8.34
N LEU A 24 1.84 8.50 8.78
CA LEU A 24 1.37 7.74 9.94
C LEU A 24 1.64 8.46 11.26
N ALA A 25 2.51 9.48 11.29
CA ALA A 25 2.81 10.23 12.50
C ALA A 25 1.56 10.84 13.15
N PHE A 26 0.50 11.11 12.36
CA PHE A 26 -0.82 11.50 12.88
C PHE A 26 -1.42 10.46 13.85
N ALA A 27 -1.13 9.18 13.64
CA ALA A 27 -1.53 8.07 14.50
C ALA A 27 -0.50 7.74 15.60
N GLY A 28 0.54 8.58 15.78
CA GLY A 28 1.52 8.46 16.86
C GLY A 28 2.73 7.56 16.56
N ILE A 29 2.88 7.09 15.32
CA ILE A 29 4.01 6.26 14.89
C ILE A 29 4.58 6.82 13.57
N PRO A 30 5.89 7.08 13.45
CA PRO A 30 6.49 7.50 12.19
C PRO A 30 6.23 6.47 11.08
N GLY A 31 6.00 6.94 9.85
CA GLY A 31 5.82 6.06 8.70
C GLY A 31 4.83 6.62 7.69
N VAL A 32 4.36 5.77 6.80
CA VAL A 32 3.51 6.17 5.67
C VAL A 32 2.30 5.26 5.54
N VAL A 33 1.19 5.82 5.07
CA VAL A 33 0.00 5.05 4.72
C VAL A 33 -0.41 5.36 3.28
N TYR A 34 -0.70 4.33 2.50
CA TYR A 34 -1.25 4.42 1.15
C TYR A 34 -2.67 3.87 1.17
N THR A 35 -3.63 4.65 0.68
CA THR A 35 -5.05 4.26 0.65
C THR A 35 -5.62 4.46 -0.74
N PRO A 36 -6.62 3.66 -1.16
CA PRO A 36 -7.55 4.09 -2.21
C PRO A 36 -8.13 5.46 -1.86
N GLU A 37 -8.42 6.29 -2.86
CA GLU A 37 -8.99 7.63 -2.62
C GLU A 37 -10.42 7.61 -2.06
N SER A 38 -11.11 6.48 -2.18
CA SER A 38 -12.48 6.29 -1.71
C SER A 38 -12.73 4.85 -1.25
N GLY A 39 -13.78 4.67 -0.46
CA GLY A 39 -14.20 3.39 0.10
C GLY A 39 -14.13 3.37 1.62
N PHE A 40 -14.97 2.52 2.22
CA PHE A 40 -15.01 2.27 3.67
C PHE A 40 -14.89 0.77 3.92
N ASN A 41 -14.42 0.37 5.11
CA ASN A 41 -14.22 -1.03 5.49
C ASN A 41 -13.31 -1.79 4.51
N LEU A 42 -12.29 -1.12 3.99
CA LEU A 42 -11.32 -1.70 3.07
C LEU A 42 -10.36 -2.64 3.82
N PRO A 43 -9.86 -3.71 3.18
CA PRO A 43 -8.84 -4.57 3.78
C PRO A 43 -7.56 -3.77 4.04
N GLY A 44 -6.94 -4.01 5.19
CA GLY A 44 -5.71 -3.36 5.62
C GLY A 44 -4.52 -4.32 5.66
N VAL A 45 -3.33 -3.83 5.32
CA VAL A 45 -2.04 -4.52 5.47
C VAL A 45 -1.10 -3.60 6.24
N ALA A 46 -0.51 -4.12 7.32
CA ALA A 46 0.66 -3.54 7.96
C ALA A 46 1.92 -4.15 7.33
N PHE A 47 2.79 -3.32 6.76
CA PHE A 47 3.97 -3.74 6.02
C PHE A 47 5.22 -3.48 6.84
N GLY A 48 5.91 -4.56 7.24
CA GLY A 48 7.25 -4.49 7.81
C GLY A 48 8.30 -4.46 6.71
N HIS A 49 9.27 -3.58 6.83
CA HIS A 49 10.46 -3.53 5.97
C HIS A 49 11.71 -3.92 6.74
N ASP A 50 12.82 -4.12 6.02
CA ASP A 50 14.13 -4.36 6.63
C ASP A 50 14.55 -3.13 7.46
N TRP A 51 15.19 -3.39 8.59
CA TRP A 51 15.64 -2.36 9.53
C TRP A 51 16.57 -1.33 8.86
N LEU A 52 17.46 -1.75 7.98
CA LEU A 52 18.41 -0.82 7.33
C LEU A 52 17.84 -0.17 6.07
N THR A 53 16.59 -0.45 5.69
CA THR A 53 15.98 0.03 4.45
C THR A 53 14.80 0.94 4.75
N ASP A 54 14.95 2.23 4.45
CA ASP A 54 13.88 3.22 4.60
C ASP A 54 12.61 2.83 3.82
N VAL A 55 11.44 3.09 4.42
CA VAL A 55 10.13 2.75 3.86
C VAL A 55 9.88 3.31 2.45
N GLY A 56 10.54 4.41 2.08
CA GLY A 56 10.48 5.03 0.76
C GLY A 56 10.93 4.10 -0.36
N HIS A 57 11.80 3.12 -0.08
CA HIS A 57 12.21 2.10 -1.06
C HIS A 57 11.04 1.19 -1.46
N TYR A 58 10.00 1.08 -0.64
CA TYR A 58 8.83 0.25 -0.89
C TYR A 58 7.61 1.03 -1.44
N HIS A 59 7.76 2.33 -1.77
CA HIS A 59 6.63 3.17 -2.21
C HIS A 59 5.82 2.55 -3.35
N ARG A 60 6.47 1.96 -4.36
CA ARG A 60 5.77 1.32 -5.49
C ARG A 60 4.94 0.12 -5.07
N THR A 61 5.45 -0.67 -4.13
CA THR A 61 4.75 -1.85 -3.60
C THR A 61 3.52 -1.41 -2.81
N LEU A 62 3.67 -0.44 -1.92
CA LEU A 62 2.57 0.09 -1.10
C LEU A 62 1.51 0.77 -1.97
N GLU A 63 1.92 1.59 -2.94
CA GLU A 63 1.01 2.22 -3.90
C GLU A 63 0.29 1.18 -4.76
N HIS A 64 0.96 0.10 -5.15
CA HIS A 64 0.36 -0.96 -5.93
C HIS A 64 -0.76 -1.67 -5.17
N LEU A 65 -0.53 -2.04 -3.90
CA LEU A 65 -1.56 -2.62 -3.03
C LEU A 65 -2.77 -1.67 -2.90
N ALA A 66 -2.52 -0.40 -2.63
CA ALA A 66 -3.56 0.63 -2.54
C ALA A 66 -4.34 0.81 -3.84
N SER A 67 -3.67 0.76 -4.99
CA SER A 67 -4.35 0.87 -6.27
C SER A 67 -5.33 -0.27 -6.54
N TRP A 68 -5.16 -1.41 -5.87
CA TRP A 68 -6.05 -2.58 -5.93
C TRP A 68 -7.09 -2.63 -4.80
N GLY A 69 -7.20 -1.59 -3.97
CA GLY A 69 -8.24 -1.49 -2.95
C GLY A 69 -7.80 -1.89 -1.55
N ILE A 70 -6.50 -2.04 -1.30
CA ILE A 70 -5.94 -2.47 0.00
C ILE A 70 -5.27 -1.28 0.68
N VAL A 71 -5.69 -0.91 1.88
CA VAL A 71 -5.00 0.10 2.67
C VAL A 71 -3.66 -0.47 3.15
N ALA A 72 -2.54 0.14 2.76
CA ALA A 72 -1.20 -0.32 3.12
C ALA A 72 -0.53 0.70 4.05
N ALA A 73 -0.30 0.32 5.30
CA ALA A 73 0.39 1.12 6.30
C ALA A 73 1.78 0.53 6.54
N ALA A 74 2.81 1.37 6.53
CA ALA A 74 4.20 0.96 6.74
C ALA A 74 4.84 1.89 7.79
N PRO A 75 4.91 1.44 9.06
CA PRO A 75 5.68 2.11 10.09
C PRO A 75 7.17 2.19 9.71
N ASP A 76 7.81 3.29 10.04
CA ASP A 76 9.23 3.59 9.77
C ASP A 76 9.90 4.01 11.09
N THR A 77 9.81 3.13 12.09
CA THR A 77 10.23 3.44 13.48
C THR A 77 11.72 3.33 13.70
N GLU A 78 12.43 2.64 12.81
CA GLU A 78 13.86 2.37 12.95
C GLU A 78 14.59 2.79 11.68
N ARG A 79 15.70 3.53 11.85
CA ARG A 79 16.52 4.13 10.81
C ARG A 79 18.00 4.01 11.15
#